data_AF-A0A3D1BEM6-F1
#
_entry.id   AF-A0A3D1BEM6-F1
#
_cell.length_a   1.000
_cell.length_b   1.000
_cell.length_c   1.000
_cell.angle_alpha   90.00
_cell.angle_beta   90.00
_cell.angle_gamma   90.00
#
_symmetry.space_group_name_H-M   'P 1'
#
loop_
_entity.id
_entity.type
_entity.pdbx_description
1 polymer ?
#
loop_
_entity_poly.entity_id
_entity_poly.type
_entity_poly.pdbx_seq_one_letter_code
_entity_poly.pdbx_strand_id
1 'polypeptide(L)'
;MKTDYVTQASELPTPPDAAKKPHTTDIHGLQLQDDYFWMRLSDAQKEAKQPDAQTDEVVAYLEAENEYKKAVMDPTEALQTTIYDEIVGRIKKDDESVPVLDKGYWYYSRYEEGKEYAFSCRKKGSMDAEEEVMLDQPAMAEGHNYFVIGGRSVSPDNNLLVYGVDTVSRREYTLYVKDLRTGEVLEDRIPMTTGGATWANDN
;
A
#
# COMPACT_ATOMS: atom_id res chain seq x y z
N MET A 1 -38.14 -3.46 23.54
CA MET A 1 -36.72 -3.63 23.91
C MET A 1 -36.18 -2.23 24.17
N LYS A 2 -35.77 -1.95 25.41
CA LYS A 2 -35.15 -0.67 25.75
C LYS A 2 -33.71 -0.72 25.24
N THR A 3 -33.36 0.24 24.40
CA THR A 3 -31.97 0.49 24.00
C THR A 3 -31.34 1.23 25.17
N ASP A 4 -30.75 0.47 26.09
CA ASP A 4 -29.89 1.04 27.13
C ASP A 4 -28.61 1.48 26.43
N TYR A 5 -28.59 2.73 25.95
CA TYR A 5 -27.35 3.39 25.59
C TYR A 5 -26.53 3.46 26.87
N VAL A 6 -25.38 2.79 26.88
CA VAL A 6 -24.41 2.82 27.97
C VAL A 6 -23.89 4.27 28.07
N THR A 7 -24.58 5.11 28.85
CA THR A 7 -24.07 6.40 29.33
C THR A 7 -23.35 6.21 30.66
N GLN A 8 -22.47 5.22 30.74
CA GLN A 8 -21.39 5.28 31.71
C GLN A 8 -20.26 5.99 30.99
N ALA A 9 -20.05 7.27 31.31
CA ALA A 9 -18.77 7.91 31.05
C ALA A 9 -17.73 7.13 31.88
N SER A 10 -17.17 6.06 31.31
CA SER A 10 -15.95 5.50 31.83
C SER A 10 -14.94 6.65 31.85
N GLU A 11 -14.36 6.96 33.00
CA GLU A 11 -13.22 7.85 33.06
C GLU A 11 -12.20 7.31 32.06
N LEU A 12 -12.02 8.04 30.95
CA LEU A 12 -11.03 7.65 29.95
C LEU A 12 -9.67 7.60 30.66
N PRO A 13 -8.79 6.67 30.27
CA PRO A 13 -7.44 6.65 30.82
C PRO A 13 -6.76 8.01 30.64
N THR A 14 -5.78 8.32 31.47
CA THR A 14 -4.99 9.54 31.27
C THR A 14 -4.12 9.34 30.02
N PRO A 15 -4.13 10.28 29.05
CA PRO A 15 -3.28 10.17 27.87
C PRO A 15 -1.79 10.25 28.25
N PRO A 16 -0.89 9.66 27.44
CA PRO A 16 0.54 9.83 27.60
C PRO A 16 0.91 11.32 27.50
N ASP A 17 1.77 11.79 28.40
CA ASP A 17 2.29 13.16 28.36
C ASP A 17 3.67 13.16 27.69
N ALA A 18 3.78 13.85 26.57
CA ALA A 18 5.01 13.95 25.81
C ALA A 18 6.04 14.81 26.55
N ALA A 19 7.25 14.28 26.73
CA ALA A 19 8.36 15.05 27.27
C ALA A 19 8.65 16.29 26.40
N LYS A 20 8.69 17.46 27.03
CA LYS A 20 9.07 18.71 26.37
C LYS A 20 10.59 18.87 26.38
N LYS A 21 11.19 18.90 25.19
CA LYS A 21 12.63 19.11 24.97
C LYS A 21 12.81 20.29 24.02
N PRO A 22 12.99 21.52 24.54
CA PRO A 22 13.08 22.71 23.72
C PRO A 22 14.17 22.57 22.64
N HIS A 23 13.75 22.63 21.38
CA HIS A 23 14.63 22.71 20.22
C HIS A 23 14.36 24.03 19.49
N THR A 24 15.41 24.77 19.12
CA THR A 24 15.26 26.02 18.36
C THR A 24 15.81 25.82 16.96
N THR A 25 14.99 26.14 15.95
CA THR A 25 15.38 26.19 14.54
C THR A 25 15.41 27.63 14.07
N ASP A 26 16.54 28.07 13.52
CA ASP A 26 16.67 29.38 12.86
C ASP A 26 16.24 29.29 11.38
N ILE A 27 15.23 30.07 11.00
CA ILE A 27 14.71 30.15 9.63
C ILE A 27 14.69 31.62 9.21
N HIS A 28 15.60 32.00 8.31
CA HIS A 28 15.72 33.38 7.81
C HIS A 28 15.85 34.45 8.90
N GLY A 29 16.52 34.12 10.02
CA GLY A 29 16.71 35.02 11.16
C GLY A 29 15.53 35.05 12.14
N LEU A 30 14.51 34.20 11.95
CA LEU A 30 13.45 33.95 12.92
C LEU A 30 13.74 32.66 13.69
N GLN A 31 13.58 32.68 15.00
CA GLN A 31 13.74 31.52 15.87
C GLN A 31 12.39 30.84 16.09
N LEU A 32 12.28 29.58 15.66
CA LEU A 32 11.15 28.71 15.92
C LEU A 32 11.50 27.75 17.06
N GLN A 33 10.77 27.81 18.17
CA GLN A 33 10.88 26.84 19.25
C GLN A 33 9.88 25.69 19.05
N ASP A 34 10.38 24.46 19.12
CA ASP A 34 9.61 23.22 19.05
C ASP A 34 10.05 22.30 20.21
N ASP A 35 9.18 22.10 21.19
CA ASP A 35 9.45 21.22 22.34
C ASP A 35 9.39 19.72 21.98
N TYR A 36 8.93 19.37 20.77
CA TYR A 36 8.67 18.00 20.35
C TYR A 36 9.51 17.58 19.13
N PHE A 37 10.47 18.41 18.71
CA PHE A 37 11.37 18.10 17.59
C PHE A 37 12.10 16.76 17.76
N TRP A 38 12.36 16.35 19.01
CA TRP A 38 12.98 15.07 19.34
C TRP A 38 12.21 13.85 18.83
N MET A 39 10.90 13.97 18.57
CA MET A 39 10.10 12.88 17.99
C MET A 39 10.43 12.59 16.53
N ARG A 40 11.11 13.53 15.84
CA ARG A 40 11.53 13.36 14.46
C ARG A 40 12.81 12.54 14.37
N LEU A 41 12.67 11.29 13.94
CA LEU A 41 13.81 10.43 13.58
C LEU A 41 14.29 10.70 12.15
N SER A 42 15.60 10.66 11.95
CA SER A 42 16.23 10.62 10.62
C SER A 42 15.99 9.27 9.93
N ASP A 43 16.18 9.20 8.62
CA ASP A 43 16.00 7.93 7.89
C ASP A 43 17.03 6.87 8.31
N ALA A 44 18.27 7.29 8.60
CA ALA A 44 19.29 6.41 9.15
C ALA A 44 18.90 5.80 10.50
N GLN A 45 18.20 6.55 11.36
CA GLN A 45 17.69 6.03 12.64
C GLN A 45 16.54 5.04 12.43
N LYS A 46 15.60 5.35 11.53
CA LYS A 46 14.47 4.45 11.22
C LYS A 46 14.93 3.12 10.60
N GLU A 47 16.02 3.14 9.85
CA GLU A 47 16.57 1.96 9.17
C GLU A 47 17.63 1.22 10.00
N ALA A 48 18.05 1.78 11.13
CA ALA A 48 19.08 1.17 11.96
C ALA A 48 18.60 -0.18 12.52
N LYS A 49 19.44 -1.22 12.38
CA LYS A 49 19.17 -2.54 12.98
C LYS A 49 19.16 -2.50 14.51
N GLN A 50 19.87 -1.55 15.09
CA GLN A 50 19.91 -1.31 16.53
C GLN A 50 19.45 0.12 16.76
N PRO A 51 18.33 0.34 17.45
CA PRO A 51 17.84 1.69 17.74
C PRO A 51 18.84 2.42 18.64
N ASP A 52 18.94 3.73 18.44
CA ASP A 52 19.64 4.59 19.38
C ASP A 52 18.68 5.07 20.49
N ALA A 53 19.23 5.77 21.49
CA ALA A 53 18.44 6.23 22.64
C ALA A 53 17.28 7.15 22.25
N GLN A 54 17.41 7.94 21.18
CA GLN A 54 16.33 8.78 20.68
C GLN A 54 15.22 7.91 20.06
N THR A 55 15.60 6.93 19.25
CA THR A 55 14.67 5.98 18.61
C THR A 55 13.89 5.20 19.65
N ASP A 56 14.56 4.67 20.68
CA ASP A 56 13.91 3.96 21.79
C ASP A 56 12.88 4.84 22.50
N GLU A 57 13.21 6.10 22.76
CA GLU A 57 12.31 7.05 23.41
C GLU A 57 11.07 7.37 22.56
N VAL A 58 11.27 7.54 21.24
CA VAL A 58 10.16 7.78 20.30
C VAL A 58 9.26 6.56 20.21
N VAL A 59 9.83 5.36 20.08
CA VAL A 59 9.07 4.11 20.03
C VAL A 59 8.27 3.91 21.32
N ALA A 60 8.89 4.12 22.49
CA ALA A 60 8.20 3.99 23.77
C ALA A 60 7.00 4.95 23.89
N TYR A 61 7.14 6.20 23.40
CA TYR A 61 6.03 7.15 23.37
C TYR A 61 4.91 6.71 22.42
N LEU A 62 5.25 6.22 21.22
CA LEU A 62 4.27 5.69 20.26
C LEU A 62 3.54 4.45 20.78
N GLU A 63 4.23 3.57 21.51
CA GLU A 63 3.61 2.43 22.18
C GLU A 63 2.63 2.87 23.28
N ALA A 64 3.00 3.86 24.09
CA ALA A 64 2.11 4.43 25.10
C ALA A 64 0.84 5.03 24.47
N GLU A 65 0.97 5.73 23.33
CA GLU A 65 -0.17 6.27 22.57
C GLU A 65 -1.04 5.15 21.99
N ASN A 66 -0.44 4.06 21.49
CA ASN A 66 -1.18 2.89 21.01
C ASN A 66 -1.99 2.20 22.13
N GLU A 67 -1.40 2.06 23.32
CA GLU A 67 -2.10 1.51 24.49
C GLU A 67 -3.24 2.42 24.96
N TYR A 68 -3.01 3.73 24.99
CA TYR A 68 -4.05 4.70 25.28
C TYR A 68 -5.20 4.60 24.28
N LYS A 69 -4.89 4.61 22.97
CA LYS A 69 -5.88 4.40 21.90
C LYS A 69 -6.63 3.09 22.09
N LYS A 70 -5.96 1.99 22.40
CA LYS A 70 -6.60 0.69 22.63
C LYS A 70 -7.61 0.80 23.78
N ALA A 71 -7.21 1.35 24.92
CA ALA A 71 -8.08 1.46 26.10
C ALA A 71 -9.28 2.41 25.88
N VAL A 72 -9.09 3.51 25.15
CA VAL A 72 -10.20 4.42 24.79
C VAL A 72 -11.17 3.75 23.81
N MET A 73 -10.66 2.96 22.87
CA MET A 73 -11.47 2.31 21.82
C MET A 73 -12.10 0.98 22.25
N ASP A 74 -11.65 0.39 23.37
CA ASP A 74 -12.10 -0.90 23.91
C ASP A 74 -13.64 -1.05 23.95
N PRO A 75 -14.44 -0.06 24.43
CA PRO A 75 -15.90 -0.19 24.45
C PRO A 75 -16.56 -0.28 23.07
N THR A 76 -15.82 0.04 22.00
CA THR A 76 -16.34 0.06 20.62
C THR A 76 -15.95 -1.17 19.82
N GLU A 77 -15.21 -2.14 20.37
CA GLU A 77 -14.73 -3.32 19.64
C GLU A 77 -15.86 -4.12 18.96
N ALA A 78 -17.01 -4.27 19.64
CA ALA A 78 -18.17 -4.95 19.07
C ALA A 78 -18.75 -4.21 17.85
N LEU A 79 -18.79 -2.87 17.91
CA LEU A 79 -19.23 -2.04 16.80
C LEU A 79 -18.21 -2.07 15.64
N GLN A 80 -16.90 -2.03 15.95
CA GLN A 80 -15.85 -2.15 14.94
C GLN A 80 -15.95 -3.48 14.19
N THR A 81 -16.18 -4.59 14.91
CA THR A 81 -16.40 -5.91 14.31
C THR A 81 -17.63 -5.93 13.42
N THR A 82 -18.74 -5.36 13.91
CA THR A 82 -19.99 -5.26 13.13
C THR A 82 -19.75 -4.51 11.83
N ILE A 83 -19.08 -3.35 11.89
CA ILE A 83 -18.76 -2.54 10.70
C ILE A 83 -17.80 -3.29 9.76
N TYR A 84 -16.79 -3.97 10.30
CA TYR A 84 -15.85 -4.75 9.50
C TYR A 84 -16.57 -5.85 8.71
N ASP A 85 -17.38 -6.67 9.38
CA ASP A 85 -18.14 -7.75 8.75
C ASP A 85 -19.14 -7.22 7.71
N GLU A 86 -19.74 -6.07 8.01
CA GLU A 86 -20.63 -5.35 7.12
C GLU A 86 -19.93 -4.82 5.85
N ILE A 87 -18.70 -4.32 5.97
CA ILE A 87 -17.91 -3.86 4.82
C ILE A 87 -17.49 -5.06 3.99
N VAL A 88 -16.89 -6.07 4.62
CA VAL A 88 -16.41 -7.29 3.92
C VAL A 88 -17.57 -8.03 3.26
N GLY A 89 -18.71 -8.16 3.93
CA GLY A 89 -19.90 -8.83 3.40
C GLY A 89 -20.53 -8.13 2.19
N ARG A 90 -20.18 -6.87 1.91
CA ARG A 90 -20.62 -6.12 0.73
C ARG A 90 -19.61 -6.15 -0.42
N ILE A 91 -18.40 -6.69 -0.19
CA ILE A 91 -17.37 -6.82 -1.22
C ILE A 91 -17.54 -8.17 -1.92
N LYS A 92 -17.65 -8.15 -3.25
CA LYS A 92 -17.62 -9.38 -4.05
C LYS A 92 -16.18 -9.92 -4.06
N LYS A 93 -15.98 -11.15 -3.59
CA LYS A 93 -14.64 -11.74 -3.47
C LYS A 93 -14.04 -12.13 -4.82
N ASP A 94 -14.89 -12.54 -5.75
CA ASP A 94 -14.59 -12.75 -7.16
C ASP A 94 -15.08 -11.51 -7.92
N ASP A 95 -14.19 -10.63 -8.34
CA ASP A 95 -14.61 -9.41 -9.04
C ASP A 95 -13.79 -9.19 -10.31
N GLU A 96 -14.40 -8.57 -11.30
CA GLU A 96 -13.77 -8.22 -12.56
C GLU A 96 -14.01 -6.75 -12.87
N SER A 97 -12.96 -6.05 -13.29
CA SER A 97 -13.12 -4.69 -13.78
C SER A 97 -13.89 -4.67 -15.10
N VAL A 98 -14.55 -3.56 -15.40
CA VAL A 98 -15.13 -3.32 -16.73
C VAL A 98 -14.03 -3.43 -17.80
N PRO A 99 -14.17 -4.31 -18.80
CA PRO A 99 -13.16 -4.48 -19.84
C PRO A 99 -13.00 -3.25 -20.74
N VAL A 100 -11.77 -2.96 -21.14
CA VAL A 100 -11.43 -1.85 -22.03
C VAL A 100 -10.78 -2.38 -23.30
N LEU A 101 -11.33 -2.02 -24.46
CA LEU A 101 -10.74 -2.35 -25.76
C LEU A 101 -9.64 -1.35 -26.12
N ASP A 102 -8.41 -1.84 -26.29
CA ASP A 102 -7.29 -1.08 -26.83
C ASP A 102 -6.47 -1.93 -27.80
N LYS A 103 -6.10 -1.37 -28.95
CA LYS A 103 -5.26 -2.00 -29.99
C LYS A 103 -5.60 -3.47 -30.31
N GLY A 104 -6.88 -3.82 -30.34
CA GLY A 104 -7.36 -5.16 -30.68
C GLY A 104 -7.34 -6.17 -29.53
N TYR A 105 -7.13 -5.71 -28.30
CA TYR A 105 -7.21 -6.51 -27.08
C TYR A 105 -8.18 -5.88 -26.08
N TRP A 106 -8.96 -6.73 -25.41
CA TRP A 106 -9.75 -6.35 -24.26
C TRP A 106 -8.94 -6.57 -22.99
N TYR A 107 -8.76 -5.51 -22.20
CA TYR A 107 -7.99 -5.53 -20.96
C TYR A 107 -8.91 -5.44 -19.76
N TYR A 108 -8.62 -6.23 -18.72
CA TYR A 108 -9.35 -6.19 -17.45
C TYR A 108 -8.46 -6.74 -16.34
N SER A 109 -8.85 -6.48 -15.11
CA SER A 109 -8.30 -7.15 -13.94
C SER A 109 -9.37 -7.98 -13.28
N ARG A 110 -8.99 -9.13 -12.72
CA ARG A 110 -9.90 -9.97 -11.95
C ARG A 110 -9.29 -10.40 -10.61
N TYR A 111 -10.14 -10.60 -9.62
CA TYR A 111 -9.80 -11.19 -8.33
C TYR A 111 -10.40 -12.58 -8.24
N GLU A 112 -9.69 -13.47 -7.56
CA GLU A 112 -10.18 -14.80 -7.21
C GLU A 112 -10.45 -14.86 -5.70
N GLU A 113 -11.41 -15.67 -5.29
CA GLU A 113 -11.71 -15.83 -3.86
C GLU A 113 -10.47 -16.29 -3.08
N GLY A 114 -10.18 -15.57 -2.00
CA GLY A 114 -9.02 -15.85 -1.14
C GLY A 114 -7.69 -15.29 -1.65
N LYS A 115 -7.68 -14.57 -2.78
CA LYS A 115 -6.50 -13.84 -3.27
C LYS A 115 -6.61 -12.35 -2.93
N GLU A 116 -5.54 -11.81 -2.37
CA GLU A 116 -5.47 -10.39 -1.99
C GLU A 116 -5.08 -9.48 -3.17
N TYR A 117 -4.56 -10.05 -4.26
CA TYR A 117 -4.07 -9.33 -5.42
C TYR A 117 -4.80 -9.74 -6.71
N ALA A 118 -4.89 -8.80 -7.66
CA ALA A 118 -5.58 -9.02 -8.92
C ALA A 118 -4.70 -9.74 -9.96
N PHE A 119 -5.31 -10.52 -10.83
CA PHE A 119 -4.72 -10.91 -12.10
C PHE A 119 -4.88 -9.75 -13.10
N SER A 120 -3.82 -9.41 -13.83
CA SER A 120 -3.93 -8.51 -14.98
C SER A 120 -4.11 -9.34 -16.25
N CYS A 121 -5.27 -9.22 -16.90
CA CYS A 121 -5.68 -10.10 -17.99
C CYS A 121 -5.91 -9.33 -19.29
N ARG A 122 -5.81 -10.04 -20.42
CA ARG A 122 -6.28 -9.55 -21.71
C ARG A 122 -6.89 -10.65 -22.57
N LYS A 123 -7.71 -10.28 -23.55
CA LYS A 123 -8.31 -11.18 -24.55
C LYS A 123 -8.24 -10.57 -25.94
N LYS A 124 -7.86 -11.37 -26.96
CA LYS A 124 -7.67 -10.85 -28.32
C LYS A 124 -9.00 -10.72 -29.08
N GLY A 125 -9.32 -9.52 -29.55
CA GLY A 125 -10.44 -9.21 -30.44
C GLY A 125 -11.83 -9.25 -29.78
N SER A 126 -12.17 -10.34 -29.10
CA SER A 126 -13.47 -10.55 -28.43
C SER A 126 -13.30 -10.93 -26.97
N MET A 127 -14.29 -10.60 -26.13
CA MET A 127 -14.39 -11.09 -24.74
C MET A 127 -14.66 -12.60 -24.65
N ASP A 128 -15.09 -13.23 -25.74
CA ASP A 128 -15.26 -14.68 -25.84
C ASP A 128 -13.95 -15.42 -26.17
N ALA A 129 -12.87 -14.67 -26.48
CA ALA A 129 -11.56 -15.27 -26.75
C ALA A 129 -10.93 -15.84 -25.47
N GLU A 130 -9.90 -16.68 -25.67
CA GLU A 130 -9.08 -17.22 -24.60
C GLU A 130 -8.40 -16.08 -23.80
N GLU A 131 -8.38 -16.22 -22.48
CA GLU A 131 -7.75 -15.26 -21.57
C GLU A 131 -6.23 -15.43 -21.58
N GLU A 132 -5.52 -14.32 -21.70
CA GLU A 132 -4.08 -14.23 -21.48
C GLU A 132 -3.83 -13.49 -20.14
N VAL A 133 -3.26 -14.18 -19.15
CA VAL A 133 -2.83 -13.57 -17.88
C VAL A 133 -1.47 -12.92 -18.07
N MET A 134 -1.46 -11.59 -18.14
CA MET A 134 -0.24 -10.81 -18.29
C MET A 134 0.58 -10.78 -16.99
N LEU A 135 -0.09 -10.61 -15.84
CA LEU A 135 0.56 -10.59 -14.52
C LEU A 135 -0.29 -11.37 -13.52
N ASP A 136 0.29 -12.43 -12.95
CA ASP A 136 -0.22 -13.16 -11.78
C ASP A 136 0.33 -12.47 -10.52
N GLN A 137 -0.33 -11.39 -10.09
CA GLN A 137 0.12 -10.63 -8.93
C GLN A 137 0.08 -11.45 -7.63
N PRO A 138 -0.89 -12.36 -7.39
CA PRO A 138 -0.82 -13.25 -6.25
C PRO A 138 0.48 -14.03 -6.16
N ALA A 139 0.92 -14.68 -7.25
CA ALA A 139 2.17 -15.43 -7.27
C ALA A 139 3.39 -14.50 -7.10
N MET A 140 3.35 -13.31 -7.72
CA MET A 140 4.44 -12.34 -7.63
C MET A 140 4.59 -11.73 -6.22
N ALA A 141 3.52 -11.69 -5.43
CA ALA A 141 3.54 -11.17 -4.07
C ALA A 141 4.08 -12.17 -3.03
N GLU A 142 4.19 -13.46 -3.39
CA GLU A 142 4.64 -14.49 -2.45
C GLU A 142 6.05 -14.19 -1.90
N GLY A 143 6.19 -14.29 -0.58
CA GLY A 143 7.46 -14.02 0.11
C GLY A 143 7.75 -12.54 0.38
N HIS A 144 6.87 -11.63 -0.02
CA HIS A 144 6.99 -10.20 0.28
C HIS A 144 6.00 -9.77 1.38
N ASN A 145 6.49 -9.01 2.38
CA ASN A 145 5.63 -8.40 3.41
C ASN A 145 4.76 -7.26 2.86
N TYR A 146 5.13 -6.71 1.72
CA TYR A 146 4.41 -5.70 0.97
C TYR A 146 4.68 -5.92 -0.52
N PHE A 147 3.64 -5.81 -1.35
CA PHE A 147 3.78 -5.90 -2.78
C PHE A 147 2.79 -4.96 -3.45
N VAL A 148 3.24 -4.26 -4.49
CA VAL A 148 2.34 -3.49 -5.35
C VAL A 148 2.89 -3.43 -6.77
N ILE A 149 1.98 -3.55 -7.73
CA ILE A 149 2.22 -3.18 -9.12
C ILE A 149 1.84 -1.72 -9.32
N GLY A 150 2.79 -0.93 -9.81
CA GLY A 150 2.58 0.46 -10.19
C GLY A 150 1.97 0.59 -11.59
N GLY A 151 2.54 1.48 -12.40
CA GLY A 151 2.14 1.67 -13.79
C GLY A 151 2.38 0.41 -14.63
N ARG A 152 1.51 0.20 -15.61
CA ARG A 152 1.55 -0.88 -16.59
C ARG A 152 1.31 -0.29 -17.97
N SER A 153 2.11 -0.66 -18.96
CA SER A 153 1.93 -0.21 -20.34
C SER A 153 2.32 -1.31 -21.33
N VAL A 154 1.41 -1.65 -22.23
CA VAL A 154 1.65 -2.60 -23.31
C VAL A 154 2.16 -1.85 -24.54
N SER A 155 3.15 -2.42 -25.24
CA SER A 155 3.74 -1.85 -26.45
C SER A 155 2.72 -1.72 -27.59
N PRO A 156 2.93 -0.80 -28.56
CA PRO A 156 2.02 -0.62 -29.70
C PRO A 156 1.73 -1.89 -30.51
N ASP A 157 2.70 -2.77 -30.70
CA ASP A 157 2.53 -4.09 -31.32
C ASP A 157 1.89 -5.18 -30.44
N ASN A 158 1.55 -4.86 -29.19
CA ASN A 158 1.01 -5.77 -28.17
C ASN A 158 1.95 -6.91 -27.70
N ASN A 159 3.25 -6.85 -28.00
CA ASN A 159 4.17 -7.94 -27.67
C ASN A 159 4.89 -7.77 -26.33
N LEU A 160 5.10 -6.55 -25.85
CA LEU A 160 5.83 -6.26 -24.62
C LEU A 160 4.94 -5.57 -23.59
N LEU A 161 5.13 -5.89 -22.32
CA LEU A 161 4.56 -5.21 -21.18
C LEU A 161 5.68 -4.61 -20.33
N VAL A 162 5.64 -3.30 -20.10
CA VAL A 162 6.42 -2.68 -19.04
C VAL A 162 5.55 -2.51 -17.79
N TYR A 163 6.08 -2.86 -16.63
CA TYR A 163 5.38 -2.72 -15.35
C TYR A 163 6.32 -2.37 -14.20
N GLY A 164 5.86 -1.52 -13.27
CA GLY A 164 6.60 -1.17 -12.07
C GLY A 164 6.26 -2.07 -10.88
N VAL A 165 7.26 -2.46 -10.09
CA VAL A 165 7.09 -3.23 -8.84
C VAL A 165 7.71 -2.47 -7.67
N ASP A 166 6.99 -2.35 -6.56
CA ASP A 166 7.52 -1.92 -5.25
C ASP A 166 7.19 -2.99 -4.21
N THR A 167 8.21 -3.42 -3.46
CA THR A 167 8.10 -4.46 -2.41
C THR A 167 8.42 -3.94 -1.01
N VAL A 168 8.68 -2.64 -0.87
CA VAL A 168 9.10 -1.99 0.38
C VAL A 168 8.25 -0.76 0.76
N SER A 169 7.21 -0.45 -0.02
CA SER A 169 6.24 0.63 0.26
C SER A 169 6.87 2.02 0.32
N ARG A 170 7.94 2.23 -0.45
CA ARG A 170 8.62 3.54 -0.56
C ARG A 170 8.17 4.34 -1.78
N ARG A 171 7.31 3.76 -2.64
CA ARG A 171 6.94 4.31 -3.95
C ARG A 171 8.17 4.48 -4.85
N GLU A 172 9.18 3.66 -4.62
CA GLU A 172 10.38 3.54 -5.43
C GLU A 172 10.28 2.23 -6.20
N TYR A 173 9.91 2.33 -7.48
CA TYR A 173 9.59 1.18 -8.29
C TYR A 173 10.78 0.75 -9.13
N THR A 174 10.92 -0.56 -9.32
CA THR A 174 11.73 -1.12 -10.41
C THR A 174 10.81 -1.45 -11.58
N LEU A 175 11.10 -0.91 -12.76
CA LEU A 175 10.42 -1.29 -14.00
C LEU A 175 11.02 -2.59 -14.54
N TYR A 176 10.14 -3.49 -14.94
CA TYR A 176 10.43 -4.74 -15.60
C TYR A 176 9.76 -4.74 -16.97
N VAL A 177 10.35 -5.47 -17.92
CA VAL A 177 9.74 -5.71 -19.23
C VAL A 177 9.45 -7.20 -19.37
N LYS A 178 8.22 -7.55 -19.75
CA LYS A 178 7.79 -8.93 -20.01
C LYS A 178 7.40 -9.08 -21.47
N ASP A 179 7.91 -10.11 -22.14
CA ASP A 179 7.43 -10.53 -23.45
C ASP A 179 6.11 -11.31 -23.25
N LEU A 180 5.02 -10.78 -23.77
CA LEU A 180 3.68 -11.34 -23.62
C LEU A 180 3.44 -12.54 -24.54
N ARG A 181 4.31 -12.79 -25.52
CA ARG A 181 4.22 -13.95 -26.42
C ARG A 181 4.80 -15.20 -25.77
N THR A 182 5.89 -15.03 -25.01
CA THR A 182 6.60 -16.14 -24.35
C THR A 182 6.26 -16.24 -22.86
N GLY A 183 5.84 -15.14 -22.24
CA GLY A 183 5.66 -15.02 -20.80
C GLY A 183 6.96 -14.73 -20.04
N GLU A 184 8.09 -14.57 -20.73
CA GLU A 184 9.40 -14.33 -20.11
C GLU A 184 9.57 -12.87 -19.68
N VAL A 185 10.13 -12.66 -18.49
CA VAL A 185 10.57 -11.34 -18.04
C VAL A 185 12.00 -11.14 -18.52
N LEU A 186 12.23 -10.07 -19.29
CA LEU A 186 13.52 -9.72 -19.85
C LEU A 186 14.51 -9.32 -18.75
N GLU A 187 15.81 -9.42 -19.06
CA GLU A 187 16.87 -9.11 -18.10
C GLU A 187 16.95 -7.61 -17.75
N ASP A 188 16.60 -6.75 -18.70
CA ASP A 188 16.61 -5.29 -18.52
C ASP A 188 15.65 -4.84 -17.42
N ARG A 189 16.17 -4.02 -16.50
CA ARG A 189 15.43 -3.45 -15.37
C ARG A 189 15.83 -2.01 -15.18
N ILE A 190 14.85 -1.17 -14.83
CA ILE A 190 15.07 0.25 -14.55
C ILE A 190 14.67 0.52 -13.09
N PRO A 191 15.63 0.59 -12.14
CA PRO A 191 15.33 0.85 -10.74
C PRO A 191 15.07 2.34 -10.46
N MET A 192 14.58 2.65 -9.25
CA MET A 192 14.38 4.02 -8.73
C MET A 192 13.49 4.91 -9.63
N THR A 193 12.37 4.36 -10.06
CA THR A 193 11.37 5.07 -10.87
C THR A 193 10.13 5.42 -10.07
N THR A 194 9.28 6.28 -10.64
CA THR A 194 7.93 6.56 -10.11
C THR A 194 6.91 5.46 -10.45
N GLY A 195 7.35 4.38 -11.12
CA GLY A 195 6.53 3.19 -11.42
C GLY A 195 5.77 3.22 -12.74
N GLY A 196 5.76 4.34 -13.47
CA GLY A 196 5.13 4.45 -14.79
C GLY A 196 6.16 4.47 -15.93
N ALA A 197 5.74 3.98 -17.10
CA ALA A 197 6.51 4.07 -18.35
C ALA A 197 5.57 4.18 -19.55
N THR A 198 6.10 4.67 -20.68
CA THR A 198 5.36 4.82 -21.94
C THR A 198 6.26 4.39 -23.09
N TRP A 199 5.71 3.56 -23.98
CA TRP A 199 6.40 3.09 -25.18
C TRP A 199 6.40 4.15 -26.28
N ALA A 200 7.50 4.21 -27.03
CA ALA A 200 7.52 4.86 -28.34
C ALA A 200 6.84 3.95 -29.40
N ASN A 201 6.63 4.47 -30.61
CA ASN A 201 5.88 3.80 -31.69
C ASN A 201 6.72 2.81 -32.52
N ASP A 202 7.98 2.58 -32.16
CA ASP A 202 8.94 1.73 -32.87
C ASP A 202 8.89 0.25 -32.45
N ASN A 203 7.91 -0.12 -31.63
CA ASN A 203 7.67 -1.47 -31.15
C ASN A 203 6.30 -1.96 -31.61
#